data_AF-A0AAE9ZA03-F1
#
_entry.id   AF-A0AAE9ZA03-F1
#
_cell.length_a   1.000
_cell.length_b   1.000
_cell.length_c   1.000
_cell.angle_alpha   90.00
_cell.angle_beta   90.00
_cell.angle_gamma   90.00
#
_symmetry.space_group_name_H-M   'P 1'
#
loop_
_entity.id
_entity.type
_entity.pdbx_description
1 polymer ?
#
loop_
_entity_poly.entity_id
_entity_poly.type
_entity_poly.pdbx_seq_one_letter_code
_entity_poly.pdbx_strand_id
1 'polypeptide(L)'
;MFSLLSAALNFMNPFDTISSDDEAIIEYDDGDFHVVKPGAFVICAVSGTRIPLKALRYWSVDKQEPYLDAATALQAMKEAGSS
;
A
#
# COMPACT_ATOMS: atom_id res chain seq x y z
N MET A 1 42.34 -29.31 -12.84
CA MET A 1 41.02 -29.95 -12.67
C MET A 1 40.10 -28.87 -12.15
N PHE A 2 39.02 -28.61 -12.87
CA PHE A 2 38.32 -27.31 -12.94
C PHE A 2 37.77 -26.83 -11.59
N SER A 3 38.15 -25.60 -11.22
CA SER A 3 37.45 -24.77 -10.25
C SER A 3 36.11 -24.38 -10.86
N LEU A 4 35.00 -24.87 -10.31
CA LEU A 4 33.64 -24.40 -10.61
C LEU A 4 32.65 -25.05 -9.64
N LEU A 5 32.33 -24.32 -8.56
CA LEU A 5 30.94 -24.25 -8.09
C LEU A 5 30.75 -22.93 -7.33
N SER A 6 30.83 -21.83 -8.09
CA SER A 6 30.26 -20.55 -7.67
C SER A 6 28.75 -20.68 -7.57
N ALA A 7 28.24 -20.17 -6.45
CA ALA A 7 26.94 -19.56 -6.23
C ALA A 7 25.99 -19.50 -7.44
N ALA A 8 24.85 -20.16 -7.30
CA ALA A 8 23.53 -19.57 -7.50
C ALA A 8 22.51 -20.70 -7.54
N LEU A 9 21.71 -20.82 -6.49
CA LEU A 9 20.28 -21.11 -6.57
C LEU A 9 19.73 -21.01 -5.13
N ASN A 10 19.81 -19.81 -4.57
CA ASN A 10 18.76 -19.40 -3.63
C ASN A 10 17.50 -19.34 -4.48
N PHE A 11 16.83 -20.49 -4.60
CA PHE A 11 15.48 -20.63 -5.12
C PHE A 11 14.54 -19.95 -4.10
N MET A 12 14.67 -18.63 -3.96
CA MET A 12 13.61 -17.83 -3.37
C MET A 12 12.46 -17.96 -4.36
N ASN A 13 11.45 -18.74 -3.99
CA ASN A 13 10.20 -18.77 -4.75
C ASN A 13 9.72 -17.30 -4.84
N PRO A 14 9.47 -16.75 -6.05
CA PRO A 14 8.91 -15.39 -6.22
C PRO A 14 7.43 -15.29 -5.76
N PHE A 15 6.98 -16.30 -5.02
CA PHE A 15 5.63 -16.56 -4.53
C PHE A 15 5.68 -16.82 -3.01
N ASP A 16 6.64 -16.24 -2.30
CA ASP A 16 6.60 -16.20 -0.84
C ASP A 16 5.40 -15.33 -0.44
N THR A 17 4.25 -16.01 -0.36
CA THR A 17 3.07 -15.73 0.44
C THR A 17 2.91 -14.25 0.78
N ILE A 18 2.09 -13.52 0.02
CA ILE A 18 1.55 -12.23 0.47
C ILE A 18 1.03 -12.48 1.89
N SER A 19 1.78 -12.02 2.86
CA SER A 19 1.50 -12.26 4.26
C SER A 19 0.42 -11.28 4.65
N SER A 20 -0.41 -11.63 5.63
CA SER A 20 -1.43 -10.70 6.12
C SER A 20 -0.84 -9.41 6.74
N ASP A 21 0.49 -9.33 6.82
CA ASP A 21 1.23 -8.16 7.30
C ASP A 21 1.85 -7.31 6.17
N ASP A 22 1.69 -7.69 4.90
CA ASP A 22 2.27 -6.92 3.78
C ASP A 22 1.46 -5.63 3.50
N GLU A 23 2.18 -4.53 3.36
CA GLU A 23 1.64 -3.27 2.87
C GLU A 23 1.48 -3.32 1.34
N ALA A 24 0.27 -3.04 0.88
CA ALA A 24 -0.06 -2.90 -0.52
C ALA A 24 0.33 -1.50 -1.01
N ILE A 25 0.85 -1.41 -2.23
CA ILE A 25 1.05 -0.14 -2.91
C ILE A 25 -0.07 0.01 -3.92
N ILE A 26 -0.83 1.08 -3.78
CA ILE A 26 -2.01 1.37 -4.59
C ILE A 26 -1.85 2.74 -5.24
N GLU A 27 -2.18 2.80 -6.52
CA GLU A 27 -2.39 4.02 -7.28
C GLU A 27 -3.88 4.34 -7.28
N TYR A 28 -4.24 5.51 -6.75
CA TYR A 28 -5.62 5.92 -6.55
C TYR A 28 -6.13 6.72 -7.74
N ASP A 29 -7.31 6.35 -8.26
CA ASP A 29 -7.99 7.02 -9.37
C ASP A 29 -9.36 7.59 -8.90
N ASP A 30 -10.11 8.28 -9.76
CA ASP A 30 -11.33 9.05 -9.41
C ASP A 30 -12.56 8.18 -9.10
N GLY A 31 -12.37 6.88 -8.89
CA GLY A 31 -13.45 5.93 -8.62
C GLY A 31 -12.99 4.47 -8.59
N ASP A 32 -11.79 4.19 -9.07
CA ASP A 32 -11.12 2.90 -8.96
C ASP A 32 -9.72 3.08 -8.36
N PHE A 33 -9.03 1.98 -8.09
CA PHE A 33 -7.66 2.01 -7.65
C PHE A 33 -6.90 0.80 -8.19
N HIS A 34 -5.66 1.05 -8.62
CA HIS A 34 -4.81 0.02 -9.18
C HIS A 34 -3.80 -0.45 -8.15
N VAL A 35 -3.77 -1.76 -7.90
CA VAL A 35 -2.78 -2.36 -7.00
C VAL A 35 -1.45 -2.53 -7.74
N VAL A 36 -0.52 -1.61 -7.49
CA VAL A 36 0.85 -1.65 -8.03
C VAL A 36 1.66 -2.76 -7.38
N LYS A 37 1.55 -2.89 -6.05
CA LYS A 37 2.17 -3.97 -5.28
C LYS A 37 1.10 -4.69 -4.46
N PRO A 38 0.96 -6.02 -4.60
CA PRO A 38 -0.01 -6.77 -3.82
C PRO A 38 0.36 -6.76 -2.34
N GLY A 39 -0.65 -6.59 -1.49
CA GLY A 39 -0.52 -6.59 -0.03
C GLY A 39 -1.89 -6.76 0.64
N ALA A 40 -1.89 -6.82 1.98
CA ALA A 40 -3.10 -7.04 2.77
C ALA A 40 -3.78 -5.74 3.23
N PHE A 41 -3.00 -4.69 3.46
CA PHE A 41 -3.50 -3.39 3.95
C PHE A 41 -2.73 -2.21 3.35
N VAL A 42 -3.30 -1.02 3.45
CA VAL A 42 -2.61 0.26 3.25
C VAL A 42 -2.57 1.03 4.55
N ILE A 43 -1.65 1.97 4.71
CA ILE A 43 -1.55 2.81 5.91
C ILE A 43 -2.26 4.13 5.66
N CYS A 44 -3.15 4.50 6.57
CA CYS A 44 -3.81 5.80 6.53
C CYS A 44 -2.79 6.94 6.65
N ALA A 45 -2.80 7.90 5.72
CA ALA A 45 -1.84 9.01 5.73
C ALA A 45 -1.98 9.95 6.95
N VAL A 46 -3.19 10.09 7.49
CA VAL A 46 -3.47 11.00 8.61
C VAL A 46 -3.29 10.31 9.96
N SER A 47 -3.86 9.11 10.12
CA SER A 47 -3.88 8.40 11.42
C SER A 47 -2.78 7.36 11.58
N GLY A 48 -2.09 6.97 10.50
CA GLY A 48 -1.12 5.88 10.52
C GLY A 48 -1.71 4.49 10.75
N THR A 49 -3.04 4.35 10.72
CA THR A 49 -3.72 3.08 10.99
C THR A 49 -3.73 2.18 9.76
N ARG A 50 -3.60 0.86 9.97
CA ARG A 50 -3.71 -0.16 8.91
C ARG A 50 -5.15 -0.30 8.44
N ILE A 51 -5.38 -0.04 7.15
CA ILE A 51 -6.67 -0.16 6.47
C ILE A 51 -6.63 -1.40 5.57
N PRO A 52 -7.39 -2.46 5.86
CA PRO A 52 -7.50 -3.60 4.96
C PRO A 52 -8.02 -3.15 3.59
N LEU A 53 -7.49 -3.68 2.49
CA LEU A 53 -7.89 -3.27 1.14
C LEU A 53 -9.41 -3.38 0.90
N LYS A 54 -10.03 -4.42 1.46
CA LYS A 54 -11.50 -4.62 1.41
C LYS A 54 -12.32 -3.56 2.15
N ALA A 55 -11.69 -2.82 3.07
CA ALA A 55 -12.31 -1.78 3.88
C ALA A 55 -11.94 -0.36 3.39
N LEU A 56 -10.99 -0.24 2.47
CA LEU A 56 -10.59 1.02 1.86
C LEU A 56 -11.77 1.58 1.03
N ARG A 57 -12.32 2.69 1.50
CA ARG A 57 -13.46 3.39 0.87
C ARG A 57 -13.21 4.87 0.61
N TYR A 58 -12.18 5.43 1.23
CA TYR A 58 -11.87 6.85 1.18
C TYR A 58 -10.40 7.02 0.83
N TRP A 59 -10.12 7.84 -0.18
CA TRP A 59 -8.77 8.21 -0.61
C TRP A 59 -8.80 9.58 -1.29
N SER A 60 -7.64 10.20 -1.43
CA SER A 60 -7.45 11.41 -2.25
C SER A 60 -6.59 11.06 -3.46
N VAL A 61 -7.11 11.36 -4.66
CA VAL A 61 -6.38 11.18 -5.92
C VAL A 61 -5.26 12.23 -6.04
N ASP A 62 -5.52 13.48 -5.66
CA ASP A 62 -4.53 14.56 -5.70
C ASP A 62 -3.29 14.28 -4.84
N LYS A 63 -3.51 13.69 -3.65
CA LYS A 63 -2.44 13.38 -2.71
C LYS A 63 -1.90 11.95 -2.81
N GLN A 64 -2.62 11.06 -3.51
CA GLN A 64 -2.34 9.62 -3.54
C GLN A 64 -2.32 9.01 -2.12
N GLU A 65 -3.27 9.41 -1.28
CA GLU A 65 -3.32 9.06 0.13
C GLU A 65 -4.62 8.33 0.50
N PRO A 66 -4.57 7.17 1.19
CA PRO A 66 -5.76 6.51 1.71
C PRO A 66 -6.18 7.07 3.08
N TYR A 67 -7.49 7.05 3.32
CA TYR A 67 -8.10 7.46 4.57
C TYR A 67 -8.94 6.33 5.17
N LEU A 68 -8.84 6.16 6.49
CA LEU A 68 -9.55 5.11 7.22
C LEU A 68 -11.07 5.30 7.14
N ASP A 69 -11.51 6.56 7.24
CA ASP A 69 -12.91 6.94 7.32
C ASP A 69 -13.10 8.41 6.88
N ALA A 70 -14.37 8.81 6.77
CA ALA A 70 -14.74 10.16 6.35
C ALA A 70 -14.24 11.27 7.29
N ALA A 71 -14.10 11.01 8.60
CA ALA A 71 -13.59 12.01 9.54
C ALA A 71 -12.10 12.27 9.28
N THR A 72 -11.35 11.19 9.01
CA THR A 72 -9.93 11.26 8.67
C THR A 72 -9.69 11.98 7.34
N ALA A 73 -10.50 11.69 6.31
CA ALA A 73 -10.45 12.40 5.03
C ALA A 73 -10.79 13.90 5.18
N LEU A 74 -11.80 14.22 5.99
CA LEU A 74 -12.18 15.60 6.28
C LEU A 74 -11.07 16.36 7.01
N GLN A 75 -10.34 15.70 7.91
CA GLN A 75 -9.19 16.30 8.59
C GLN A 75 -8.09 16.68 7.59
N ALA A 76 -7.73 15.77 6.68
CA ALA A 76 -6.75 16.05 5.62
C ALA A 76 -7.15 17.24 4.72
N MET A 77 -8.44 17.39 4.42
CA MET A 77 -8.97 18.55 3.69
C MET A 77 -8.84 19.85 4.48
N LYS A 78 -9.17 19.84 5.79
CA LYS A 78 -9.07 21.03 6.64
C LYS A 78 -7.63 21.53 6.74
N GLU A 79 -6.67 20.62 6.87
CA GLU A 79 -5.24 20.96 6.90
C GLU A 79 -4.76 21.54 5.57
N ALA A 80 -5.29 21.06 4.42
CA ALA A 80 -4.93 21.59 3.11
C ALA A 80 -5.45 23.02 2.86
N GLY A 81 -6.61 23.38 3.42
CA GLY A 81 -7.21 24.71 3.25
C GLY A 81 -6.76 25.77 4.26
N SER A 82 -5.84 25.43 5.17
CA SER A 82 -5.42 26.32 6.28
C SER A 82 -4.08 27.02 6.02
N SER A 83 -3.59 27.08 4.77
CA SER A 83 -2.36 27.79 4.40
C SER A 83 -2.61 29.03 3.56
#